data_AF-A0A4R4KIP1-F1
#
_entry.id   AF-A0A4R4KIP1-F1
#
_cell.length_a   1.000
_cell.length_b   1.000
_cell.length_c   1.000
_cell.angle_alpha   90.00
_cell.angle_beta   90.00
_cell.angle_gamma   90.00
#
_symmetry.space_group_name_H-M   'P 1'
#
loop_
_entity.id
_entity.type
_entity.pdbx_description
1 polymer ?
#
loop_
_entity_poly.entity_id
_entity_poly.type
_entity_poly.pdbx_seq_one_letter_code
_entity_poly.pdbx_strand_id
1 'polypeptide(L)'
;MKKITHVLVALLLVLPLLLHAQADETTDEFRPVQFTFLTPIGTNGLDAVRYVNGLSVNMLGGVAKGLDGVEFSGIFAIETHNVKGGQFAGIFNAVGGQVRGAQFAGIANLVAKNVHGAQFGGIANISGKEVDGGQFAGIANLAIGVEGAQVSGILNVAAGRVKGAQIGLINLAEEVDGVQIGLINYAKNGYRRVEFWASDVLYANAGFKMGGNRSFYTIFTAGATWPDSKTARWGYGLGFGTNRPLGKKNQLSLEGISYHINERKASWQDLNQLNQLRASFIFPLRNRLALTVTPTFNVQVSQLRTADGSVGAEWVDWHVYNKVFNNRTRLMMWPGLNVGIQF
;
A
#
# COMPACT_ATOMS: atom_id res chain seq x y z
N MET A 1 3.50 8.43 14.39
CA MET A 1 4.40 9.07 13.39
C MET A 1 5.77 9.36 13.97
N LYS A 2 5.90 10.08 15.09
CA LYS A 2 7.20 10.22 15.79
C LYS A 2 7.95 8.89 15.94
N LYS A 3 7.31 7.82 16.43
CA LYS A 3 7.93 6.47 16.54
C LYS A 3 8.50 5.93 15.22
N ILE A 4 7.84 6.15 14.08
CA ILE A 4 8.30 5.72 12.76
C ILE A 4 9.55 6.50 12.36
N THR A 5 9.55 7.82 12.58
CA THR A 5 10.73 8.66 12.38
C THR A 5 11.91 8.18 13.23
N HIS A 6 11.68 7.75 14.48
CA HIS A 6 12.74 7.19 15.32
C HIS A 6 13.27 5.86 14.80
N VAL A 7 12.41 4.98 14.24
CA VAL A 7 12.83 3.72 13.62
C VAL A 7 13.64 3.98 12.34
N LEU A 8 13.19 4.92 11.49
CA LEU A 8 13.94 5.37 10.31
C LEU A 8 15.32 5.91 10.69
N VAL A 9 15.36 6.78 11.71
CA VAL A 9 16.61 7.30 12.26
C VAL A 9 17.46 6.16 12.80
N ALA A 10 16.92 5.20 13.56
CA ALA A 10 17.67 4.06 14.08
C ALA A 10 18.24 3.15 12.97
N LEU A 11 17.46 2.85 11.94
CA LEU A 11 17.91 2.09 10.76
C LEU A 11 19.04 2.82 10.03
N LEU A 12 18.96 4.15 9.95
CA LEU A 12 19.98 4.98 9.31
C LEU A 12 21.15 5.33 10.23
N LEU A 13 21.04 5.21 11.56
CA LEU A 13 22.14 5.46 12.50
C LEU A 13 23.25 4.41 12.39
N VAL A 14 22.97 3.26 11.80
CA VAL A 14 23.99 2.26 11.44
C VAL A 14 24.82 2.71 10.23
N LEU A 15 24.26 3.54 9.34
CA LEU A 15 24.98 4.04 8.17
C LEU A 15 26.22 4.87 8.57
N PRO A 16 26.13 5.87 9.47
CA PRO A 16 27.29 6.56 10.01
C PRO A 16 28.32 5.63 10.64
N LEU A 17 27.90 4.57 11.34
CA LEU A 17 28.81 3.59 11.94
C LEU A 17 29.62 2.81 10.88
N LEU A 18 29.01 2.51 9.72
CA LEU A 18 29.70 1.95 8.55
C LEU A 18 30.55 3.00 7.80
N LEU A 19 30.18 4.28 7.90
CA LEU A 19 30.79 5.41 7.20
C LEU A 19 31.86 6.14 8.04
N HIS A 20 32.38 5.54 9.11
CA HIS A 20 33.49 6.13 9.89
C HIS A 20 34.79 6.11 9.09
N ALA A 21 34.94 7.09 8.21
CA ALA A 21 36.21 7.64 7.77
C ALA A 21 36.03 9.15 7.70
N GLN A 22 36.77 9.91 8.51
CA GLN A 22 36.78 11.37 8.45
C GLN A 22 37.24 11.80 7.05
N ALA A 23 36.30 12.22 6.20
CA ALA A 23 36.62 12.89 4.96
C ALA A 23 36.92 14.35 5.28
N ASP A 24 38.20 14.70 5.16
CA ASP A 24 38.72 16.06 5.20
C ASP A 24 38.01 16.92 4.14
N GLU A 25 37.75 18.21 4.41
CA GLU A 25 37.10 19.18 3.50
C GLU A 25 38.00 19.59 2.31
N THR A 26 38.80 18.67 1.81
CA THR A 26 39.65 18.88 0.62
C THR A 26 38.84 18.63 -0.65
N THR A 27 39.18 19.41 -1.70
CA THR A 27 38.57 19.43 -3.02
C THR A 27 38.32 18.02 -3.57
N ASP A 28 37.11 17.80 -4.10
CA ASP A 28 36.72 16.52 -4.73
C ASP A 28 37.71 16.14 -5.84
N GLU A 29 38.41 15.02 -5.67
CA GLU A 29 39.24 14.47 -6.73
C GLU A 29 38.38 13.58 -7.63
N PHE A 30 38.24 13.93 -8.90
CA PHE A 30 37.46 13.15 -9.86
C PHE A 30 38.31 12.02 -10.46
N ARG A 31 37.78 10.79 -10.44
CA ARG A 31 38.38 9.61 -11.09
C ARG A 31 37.45 9.13 -12.21
N PRO A 32 37.85 9.27 -13.49
CA PRO A 32 37.00 8.85 -14.60
C PRO A 32 36.64 7.36 -14.55
N VAL A 33 37.58 6.50 -14.17
CA VAL A 33 37.40 5.04 -14.10
C VAL A 33 38.08 4.49 -12.86
N GLN A 34 37.39 3.60 -12.15
CA GLN A 34 37.88 2.88 -10.99
C GLN A 34 37.57 1.39 -11.13
N PHE A 35 38.58 0.56 -10.85
CA PHE A 35 38.43 -0.89 -10.63
C PHE A 35 38.84 -1.23 -9.19
N THR A 36 38.00 -1.98 -8.48
CA THR A 36 38.25 -2.45 -7.12
C THR A 36 37.82 -3.90 -6.98
N PHE A 37 38.64 -4.72 -6.33
CA PHE A 37 38.21 -6.05 -5.92
C PHE A 37 37.32 -5.94 -4.67
N LEU A 38 37.87 -5.37 -3.61
CA LEU A 38 37.21 -5.04 -2.36
C LEU A 38 37.99 -3.87 -1.75
N THR A 39 37.39 -2.72 -1.44
CA THR A 39 38.15 -1.59 -0.84
C THR A 39 38.90 -2.08 0.41
N PRO A 40 40.21 -1.80 0.55
CA PRO A 40 41.03 -0.87 -0.27
C PRO A 40 41.80 -1.51 -1.45
N ILE A 41 41.60 -2.79 -1.76
CA ILE A 41 42.28 -3.48 -2.87
C ILE A 41 41.68 -3.03 -4.21
N GLY A 42 42.22 -1.95 -4.77
CA GLY A 42 41.78 -1.37 -6.04
C GLY A 42 42.60 -0.16 -6.45
N THR A 43 42.23 0.42 -7.59
CA THR A 43 42.89 1.60 -8.21
C THR A 43 42.96 2.83 -7.31
N ASN A 44 41.96 3.04 -6.43
CA ASN A 44 41.93 4.19 -5.51
C ASN A 44 42.52 3.88 -4.11
N GLY A 45 42.84 2.61 -3.81
CA GLY A 45 43.52 2.25 -2.57
C GLY A 45 42.77 2.65 -1.29
N LEU A 46 43.55 3.09 -0.29
CA LEU A 46 43.06 3.65 0.97
C LEU A 46 42.41 5.03 0.82
N ASP A 47 42.71 5.73 -0.27
CA ASP A 47 42.20 7.07 -0.56
C ASP A 47 40.83 7.06 -1.25
N ALA A 48 40.21 5.89 -1.42
CA ALA A 48 38.94 5.74 -2.14
C ALA A 48 37.84 6.69 -1.66
N VAL A 49 37.78 6.97 -0.34
CA VAL A 49 36.83 7.90 0.29
C VAL A 49 37.02 9.38 -0.09
N ARG A 50 38.09 9.72 -0.83
CA ARG A 50 38.36 11.07 -1.33
C ARG A 50 37.89 11.28 -2.77
N TYR A 51 37.65 10.20 -3.50
CA TYR A 51 37.38 10.24 -4.94
C TYR A 51 35.89 10.18 -5.27
N VAL A 52 35.48 11.02 -6.22
CA VAL A 52 34.21 10.89 -6.94
C VAL A 52 34.48 10.16 -8.25
N ASN A 53 33.84 9.01 -8.44
CA ASN A 53 34.09 8.17 -9.62
C ASN A 53 33.10 8.44 -10.76
N GLY A 54 33.57 8.33 -12.01
CA GLY A 54 32.71 8.32 -13.20
C GLY A 54 32.16 6.93 -13.48
N LEU A 55 33.04 5.99 -13.83
CA LEU A 55 32.74 4.56 -13.93
C LEU A 55 33.42 3.82 -12.77
N SER A 56 32.64 3.11 -11.96
CA SER A 56 33.17 2.26 -10.89
C SER A 56 32.77 0.81 -11.09
N VAL A 57 33.75 -0.10 -11.04
CA VAL A 57 33.52 -1.55 -11.13
C VAL A 57 34.15 -2.21 -9.91
N ASN A 58 33.29 -2.73 -9.02
CA ASN A 58 33.67 -3.40 -7.80
C ASN A 58 33.34 -4.90 -7.88
N MET A 59 34.34 -5.79 -7.84
CA MET A 59 34.10 -7.24 -7.93
C MET A 59 33.33 -7.78 -6.72
N LEU A 60 33.69 -7.36 -5.51
CA LEU A 60 32.98 -7.65 -4.27
C LEU A 60 32.32 -6.40 -3.72
N GLY A 61 33.09 -5.36 -3.38
CA GLY A 61 32.50 -4.13 -2.87
C GLY A 61 33.40 -2.93 -2.89
N GLY A 62 32.79 -1.77 -3.12
CA GLY A 62 33.45 -0.47 -3.20
C GLY A 62 33.02 0.45 -2.07
N VAL A 63 33.96 1.25 -1.59
CA VAL A 63 33.71 2.43 -0.76
C VAL A 63 34.35 3.62 -1.46
N ALA A 64 33.59 4.69 -1.72
CA ALA A 64 34.11 5.91 -2.31
C ALA A 64 33.47 7.19 -1.72
N LYS A 65 33.94 8.36 -2.18
CA LYS A 65 33.35 9.64 -1.79
C LYS A 65 31.97 9.79 -2.43
N GLY A 66 31.89 9.62 -3.74
CA GLY A 66 30.65 9.70 -4.49
C GLY A 66 30.77 9.13 -5.90
N LEU A 67 29.69 9.29 -6.65
CA LEU A 67 29.57 8.84 -8.04
C LEU A 67 28.98 9.95 -8.91
N ASP A 68 29.58 10.22 -10.07
CA ASP A 68 28.98 10.99 -11.18
C ASP A 68 29.07 10.18 -12.48
N GLY A 69 28.23 9.14 -12.56
CA GLY A 69 28.20 8.20 -13.68
C GLY A 69 27.54 6.87 -13.32
N VAL A 70 28.26 5.75 -13.45
CA VAL A 70 27.71 4.40 -13.26
C VAL A 70 28.62 3.53 -12.40
N GLU A 71 28.03 2.81 -11.46
CA GLU A 71 28.71 1.86 -10.60
C GLU A 71 28.08 0.47 -10.69
N PHE A 72 28.94 -0.55 -10.84
CA PHE A 72 28.57 -1.96 -10.77
C PHE A 72 29.35 -2.65 -9.66
N SER A 73 28.63 -3.20 -8.68
CA SER A 73 29.20 -3.84 -7.49
C SER A 73 28.66 -5.25 -7.29
N GLY A 74 29.55 -6.23 -7.13
CA GLY A 74 29.15 -7.63 -6.96
C GLY A 74 28.31 -7.87 -5.70
N ILE A 75 28.68 -7.28 -4.57
CA ILE A 75 28.00 -7.43 -3.27
C ILE A 75 27.47 -6.07 -2.80
N PHE A 76 28.34 -5.08 -2.62
CA PHE A 76 27.91 -3.80 -2.05
C PHE A 76 28.59 -2.58 -2.65
N ALA A 77 27.90 -1.45 -2.62
CA ALA A 77 28.44 -0.13 -2.92
C ALA A 77 28.17 0.82 -1.76
N ILE A 78 29.20 1.53 -1.29
CA ILE A 78 29.08 2.53 -0.22
C ILE A 78 29.65 3.86 -0.70
N GLU A 79 28.81 4.89 -0.71
CA GLU A 79 29.19 6.25 -1.05
C GLU A 79 28.98 7.16 0.16
N THR A 80 30.05 7.80 0.62
CA THR A 80 29.97 8.66 1.81
C THR A 80 29.18 9.95 1.54
N HIS A 81 29.19 10.43 0.30
CA HIS A 81 28.53 11.65 -0.16
C HIS A 81 27.51 11.33 -1.25
N ASN A 82 27.52 12.08 -2.35
CA ASN A 82 26.41 12.14 -3.30
C ASN A 82 26.63 11.17 -4.47
N VAL A 83 25.50 10.70 -5.00
CA VAL A 83 25.45 9.88 -6.20
C VAL A 83 24.63 10.60 -7.25
N LYS A 84 25.20 10.75 -8.43
CA LYS A 84 24.54 11.23 -9.65
C LYS A 84 24.73 10.17 -10.73
N GLY A 85 23.64 9.53 -11.13
CA GLY A 85 23.66 8.45 -12.12
C GLY A 85 23.14 7.12 -11.59
N GLY A 86 23.75 6.01 -12.00
CA GLY A 86 23.24 4.65 -11.78
C GLY A 86 24.12 3.81 -10.84
N GLN A 87 23.54 3.19 -9.82
CA GLN A 87 24.23 2.21 -8.97
C GLN A 87 23.56 0.84 -9.02
N PHE A 88 24.36 -0.20 -9.20
CA PHE A 88 23.91 -1.59 -9.23
C PHE A 88 24.73 -2.42 -8.26
N ALA A 89 24.09 -2.99 -7.24
CA ALA A 89 24.74 -3.86 -6.26
C ALA A 89 24.02 -5.20 -6.11
N GLY A 90 24.77 -6.30 -5.94
CA GLY A 90 24.17 -7.61 -5.72
C GLY A 90 23.38 -7.72 -4.41
N ILE A 91 23.82 -7.04 -3.35
CA ILE A 91 23.14 -7.03 -2.04
C ILE A 91 22.63 -5.63 -1.68
N PHE A 92 23.50 -4.63 -1.52
CA PHE A 92 23.06 -3.32 -1.07
C PHE A 92 23.85 -2.13 -1.63
N ASN A 93 23.15 -1.01 -1.77
CA ASN A 93 23.75 0.32 -1.96
C ASN A 93 23.53 1.14 -0.67
N ALA A 94 24.56 1.83 -0.19
CA ALA A 94 24.48 2.74 0.95
C ALA A 94 25.06 4.11 0.60
N VAL A 95 24.27 5.17 0.73
CA VAL A 95 24.66 6.54 0.34
C VAL A 95 24.44 7.49 1.51
N GLY A 96 25.51 8.10 2.01
CA GLY A 96 25.47 9.09 3.10
C GLY A 96 24.94 10.46 2.66
N GLY A 97 25.03 10.77 1.37
CA GLY A 97 24.49 11.98 0.76
C GLY A 97 23.11 11.79 0.12
N GLN A 98 22.92 12.50 -0.99
CA GLN A 98 21.71 12.42 -1.82
C GLN A 98 21.96 11.61 -3.08
N VAL A 99 20.89 11.03 -3.62
CA VAL A 99 20.91 10.31 -4.89
C VAL A 99 20.12 11.11 -5.92
N ARG A 100 20.70 11.32 -7.11
CA ARG A 100 20.02 11.82 -8.30
C ARG A 100 20.22 10.82 -9.44
N GLY A 101 19.25 9.94 -9.65
CA GLY A 101 19.34 8.87 -10.65
C GLY A 101 18.66 7.59 -10.20
N ALA A 102 19.26 6.43 -10.50
CA ALA A 102 18.66 5.13 -10.25
C ALA A 102 19.56 4.22 -9.41
N GLN A 103 18.98 3.51 -8.45
CA GLN A 103 19.68 2.50 -7.66
C GLN A 103 18.99 1.14 -7.75
N PHE A 104 19.78 0.09 -7.91
CA PHE A 104 19.35 -1.30 -7.96
C PHE A 104 20.15 -2.11 -6.95
N ALA A 105 19.45 -2.84 -6.08
CA ALA A 105 20.06 -3.70 -5.08
C ALA A 105 19.26 -5.00 -4.93
N GLY A 106 19.95 -6.15 -4.86
CA GLY A 106 19.27 -7.43 -4.63
C GLY A 106 18.55 -7.51 -3.28
N ILE A 107 18.98 -6.76 -2.27
CA ILE A 107 18.32 -6.69 -0.97
C ILE A 107 17.85 -5.26 -0.66
N ALA A 108 18.76 -4.30 -0.54
CA ALA A 108 18.40 -2.98 0.00
C ALA A 108 19.13 -1.78 -0.61
N ASN A 109 18.40 -0.67 -0.77
CA ASN A 109 18.99 0.65 -1.00
C ASN A 109 18.79 1.52 0.25
N LEU A 110 19.88 2.10 0.76
CA LEU A 110 19.90 2.94 1.94
C LEU A 110 20.44 4.32 1.57
N VAL A 111 19.63 5.37 1.76
CA VAL A 111 20.03 6.75 1.44
C VAL A 111 19.74 7.63 2.65
N ALA A 112 20.76 8.29 3.19
CA ALA A 112 20.60 9.10 4.39
C ALA A 112 19.85 10.43 4.12
N LYS A 113 19.91 10.97 2.90
CA LYS A 113 19.23 12.22 2.52
C LYS A 113 18.13 11.98 1.49
N ASN A 114 18.06 12.84 0.47
CA ASN A 114 17.00 12.86 -0.53
C ASN A 114 17.32 11.93 -1.71
N VAL A 115 16.28 11.43 -2.36
CA VAL A 115 16.35 10.70 -3.62
C VAL A 115 15.56 11.46 -4.67
N HIS A 116 16.20 11.79 -5.78
CA HIS A 116 15.55 12.31 -6.99
C HIS A 116 15.72 11.28 -8.10
N GLY A 117 14.70 10.44 -8.32
CA GLY A 117 14.74 9.33 -9.26
C GLY A 117 14.15 8.06 -8.68
N ALA A 118 14.76 6.90 -8.96
CA ALA A 118 14.14 5.61 -8.67
C ALA A 118 15.04 4.66 -7.86
N GLN A 119 14.46 3.94 -6.91
CA GLN A 119 15.14 2.88 -6.15
C GLN A 119 14.42 1.55 -6.34
N PHE A 120 15.18 0.50 -6.64
CA PHE A 120 14.71 -0.86 -6.80
C PHE A 120 15.48 -1.78 -5.85
N GLY A 121 14.80 -2.29 -4.82
CA GLY A 121 15.38 -3.18 -3.82
C GLY A 121 14.64 -4.51 -3.80
N GLY A 122 15.32 -5.65 -3.75
CA GLY A 122 14.60 -6.93 -3.64
C GLY A 122 13.76 -7.04 -2.36
N ILE A 123 14.24 -6.47 -1.25
CA ILE A 123 13.54 -6.48 0.04
C ILE A 123 13.07 -5.08 0.41
N ALA A 124 13.96 -4.09 0.46
CA ALA A 124 13.61 -2.78 0.97
C ALA A 124 14.33 -1.58 0.34
N ASN A 125 13.66 -0.43 0.33
CA ASN A 125 14.30 0.87 0.11
C ASN A 125 14.06 1.78 1.31
N ILE A 126 15.11 2.44 1.79
CA ILE A 126 15.05 3.34 2.95
C ILE A 126 15.70 4.67 2.59
N SER A 127 14.93 5.75 2.72
CA SER A 127 15.39 7.12 2.54
C SER A 127 15.17 7.93 3.82
N GLY A 128 16.23 8.61 4.29
CA GLY A 128 16.18 9.42 5.50
C GLY A 128 15.45 10.74 5.34
N LYS A 129 15.16 11.15 4.10
CA LYS A 129 14.40 12.36 3.79
C LYS A 129 13.38 12.10 2.67
N GLU A 130 13.29 12.99 1.70
CA GLU A 130 12.25 12.99 0.68
C GLU A 130 12.67 12.17 -0.54
N VAL A 131 11.67 11.55 -1.18
CA VAL A 131 11.80 10.87 -2.46
C VAL A 131 10.95 11.63 -3.48
N ASP A 132 11.60 12.23 -4.47
CA ASP A 132 10.97 12.75 -5.69
C ASP A 132 11.20 11.71 -6.80
N GLY A 133 10.18 10.91 -7.08
CA GLY A 133 10.24 9.78 -8.01
C GLY A 133 9.62 8.49 -7.46
N GLY A 134 10.38 7.39 -7.40
CA GLY A 134 9.83 6.05 -7.14
C GLY A 134 10.65 5.16 -6.22
N GLN A 135 10.00 4.45 -5.30
CA GLN A 135 10.60 3.32 -4.56
C GLN A 135 9.83 2.04 -4.85
N PHE A 136 10.54 1.00 -5.28
CA PHE A 136 9.98 -0.30 -5.63
C PHE A 136 10.71 -1.39 -4.85
N ALA A 137 9.99 -2.13 -4.02
CA ALA A 137 10.58 -3.19 -3.21
C ALA A 137 9.70 -4.42 -3.07
N GLY A 138 10.28 -5.60 -2.85
CA GLY A 138 9.49 -6.80 -2.58
C GLY A 138 8.69 -6.71 -1.27
N ILE A 139 9.29 -6.12 -0.22
CA ILE A 139 8.68 -6.10 1.13
C ILE A 139 8.33 -4.68 1.58
N ALA A 140 9.30 -3.75 1.62
CA ALA A 140 9.08 -2.47 2.28
C ALA A 140 9.73 -1.24 1.61
N ASN A 141 9.01 -0.12 1.55
CA ASN A 141 9.60 1.19 1.24
C ASN A 141 9.37 2.15 2.41
N LEU A 142 10.42 2.88 2.79
CA LEU A 142 10.36 3.85 3.88
C LEU A 142 11.01 5.17 3.45
N ALA A 143 10.30 6.27 3.70
CA ALA A 143 10.77 7.64 3.45
C ALA A 143 10.15 8.62 4.46
N ILE A 144 10.65 9.86 4.50
CA ILE A 144 9.98 10.94 5.24
C ILE A 144 8.85 11.53 4.38
N GLY A 145 9.13 11.90 3.14
CA GLY A 145 8.14 12.43 2.19
C GLY A 145 8.28 11.75 0.84
N VAL A 146 7.20 11.71 0.07
CA VAL A 146 7.19 11.10 -1.27
C VAL A 146 6.40 11.98 -2.23
N GLU A 147 7.03 12.41 -3.31
CA GLU A 147 6.39 12.94 -4.51
C GLU A 147 6.59 11.90 -5.63
N GLY A 148 5.53 11.15 -5.96
CA GLY A 148 5.59 10.04 -6.91
C GLY A 148 5.01 8.73 -6.35
N ALA A 149 5.76 7.62 -6.39
CA ALA A 149 5.23 6.29 -6.09
C ALA A 149 6.06 5.48 -5.08
N GLN A 150 5.40 4.84 -4.12
CA GLN A 150 5.96 3.74 -3.33
C GLN A 150 5.18 2.46 -3.63
N VAL A 151 5.85 1.43 -4.13
CA VAL A 151 5.23 0.14 -4.46
C VAL A 151 5.98 -0.97 -3.74
N SER A 152 5.27 -1.72 -2.90
CA SER A 152 5.80 -2.89 -2.22
C SER A 152 4.78 -3.99 -2.04
N GLY A 153 5.25 -5.21 -1.79
CA GLY A 153 4.36 -6.33 -1.49
C GLY A 153 3.63 -6.17 -0.16
N ILE A 154 4.31 -5.63 0.86
CA ILE A 154 3.78 -5.63 2.23
C ILE A 154 3.56 -4.21 2.77
N LEU A 155 4.60 -3.38 2.81
CA LEU A 155 4.58 -2.15 3.62
C LEU A 155 5.13 -0.93 2.86
N ASN A 156 4.37 0.16 2.82
CA ASN A 156 4.88 1.47 2.44
C ASN A 156 4.69 2.46 3.58
N VAL A 157 5.73 3.22 3.88
CA VAL A 157 5.73 4.20 4.97
C VAL A 157 6.30 5.52 4.50
N ALA A 158 5.51 6.58 4.71
CA ALA A 158 5.94 7.96 4.65
C ALA A 158 5.73 8.61 6.02
N ALA A 159 6.80 9.12 6.64
CA ALA A 159 6.69 9.79 7.94
C ALA A 159 6.11 11.22 7.84
N GLY A 160 5.69 11.66 6.65
CA GLY A 160 5.16 12.97 6.33
C GLY A 160 4.13 12.86 5.21
N ARG A 161 4.23 13.73 4.20
CA ARG A 161 3.27 13.81 3.10
C ARG A 161 3.63 12.88 1.94
N VAL A 162 2.61 12.26 1.35
CA VAL A 162 2.66 11.57 0.06
C VAL A 162 1.87 12.37 -0.97
N LYS A 163 2.51 12.78 -2.06
CA LYS A 163 1.87 13.34 -3.26
C LYS A 163 2.03 12.33 -4.39
N GLY A 164 1.00 11.50 -4.63
CA GLY A 164 1.06 10.40 -5.59
C GLY A 164 0.47 9.10 -5.05
N ALA A 165 1.16 7.97 -5.21
CA ALA A 165 0.59 6.65 -4.94
C ALA A 165 1.42 5.82 -3.93
N GLN A 166 0.74 5.14 -3.03
CA GLN A 166 1.29 3.99 -2.30
C GLN A 166 0.51 2.72 -2.64
N ILE A 167 1.21 1.66 -3.04
CA ILE A 167 0.61 0.38 -3.41
C ILE A 167 1.31 -0.73 -2.64
N GLY A 168 0.56 -1.44 -1.79
CA GLY A 168 1.04 -2.53 -0.96
C GLY A 168 -0.01 -2.95 0.06
N LEU A 169 0.19 -4.06 0.76
CA LEU A 169 -0.82 -4.53 1.73
C LEU A 169 -1.13 -3.51 2.83
N ILE A 170 -0.11 -2.77 3.28
CA ILE A 170 -0.18 -1.77 4.35
C ILE A 170 0.48 -0.48 3.86
N ASN A 171 -0.26 0.63 3.84
CA ASN A 171 0.22 1.94 3.45
C ASN A 171 0.01 2.95 4.59
N LEU A 172 1.08 3.57 5.06
CA LEU A 172 1.09 4.49 6.20
C LEU A 172 1.66 5.86 5.79
N ALA A 173 0.94 6.94 6.14
CA ALA A 173 1.38 8.33 5.89
C ALA A 173 0.85 9.32 6.95
N GLU A 174 1.34 10.57 6.96
CA GLU A 174 0.69 11.67 7.69
C GLU A 174 -0.52 12.18 6.90
N GLU A 175 -0.25 12.47 5.63
CA GLU A 175 -1.17 13.09 4.69
C GLU A 175 -0.94 12.48 3.31
N VAL A 176 -2.03 12.28 2.57
CA VAL A 176 -2.00 11.69 1.23
C VAL A 176 -2.80 12.56 0.27
N ASP A 177 -2.07 13.14 -0.69
CA ASP A 177 -2.60 13.80 -1.86
C ASP A 177 -2.42 12.88 -3.07
N GLY A 178 -3.38 11.99 -3.27
CA GLY A 178 -3.30 10.91 -4.26
C GLY A 178 -4.04 9.65 -3.81
N VAL A 179 -3.43 8.47 -3.93
CA VAL A 179 -4.10 7.19 -3.62
C VAL A 179 -3.24 6.26 -2.77
N GLN A 180 -3.88 5.54 -1.85
CA GLN A 180 -3.29 4.39 -1.17
C GLN A 180 -4.10 3.16 -1.56
N ILE A 181 -3.46 2.15 -2.14
CA ILE A 181 -4.09 0.90 -2.56
C ILE A 181 -3.50 -0.23 -1.72
N GLY A 182 -4.35 -0.88 -0.93
CA GLY A 182 -3.93 -1.86 0.06
C GLY A 182 -5.07 -2.37 0.92
N LEU A 183 -4.79 -3.39 1.73
CA LEU A 183 -5.75 -3.88 2.72
C LEU A 183 -5.87 -2.85 3.86
N ILE A 184 -4.75 -2.31 4.33
CA ILE A 184 -4.71 -1.32 5.40
C ILE A 184 -4.14 -0.02 4.83
N ASN A 185 -4.99 1.00 4.73
CA ASN A 185 -4.61 2.33 4.25
C ASN A 185 -4.85 3.35 5.35
N TYR A 186 -3.78 3.90 5.89
CA TYR A 186 -3.84 4.83 7.00
C TYR A 186 -3.07 6.11 6.70
N ALA A 187 -3.77 7.23 6.82
CA ALA A 187 -3.18 8.54 6.99
C ALA A 187 -3.75 9.20 8.25
N LYS A 188 -2.91 9.94 8.99
CA LYS A 188 -3.34 10.63 10.22
C LYS A 188 -4.52 11.57 9.96
N ASN A 189 -4.50 12.29 8.82
CA ASN A 189 -5.58 13.16 8.35
C ASN A 189 -6.47 12.48 7.28
N GLY A 190 -6.46 11.14 7.24
CA GLY A 190 -7.13 10.35 6.21
C GLY A 190 -8.63 10.17 6.38
N TYR A 191 -9.24 9.58 5.36
CA TYR A 191 -10.66 9.28 5.31
C TYR A 191 -10.99 8.06 6.17
N ARG A 192 -11.83 8.27 7.19
CA ARG A 192 -12.32 7.22 8.08
C ARG A 192 -13.80 7.43 8.30
N ARG A 193 -14.60 6.39 8.10
CA ARG A 193 -16.05 6.43 8.35
C ARG A 193 -16.53 5.15 8.99
N VAL A 194 -17.47 5.28 9.91
CA VAL A 194 -18.26 4.16 10.41
C VAL A 194 -19.66 4.27 9.81
N GLU A 195 -20.15 3.19 9.22
CA GLU A 195 -21.48 3.13 8.61
C GLU A 195 -22.28 1.99 9.25
N PHE A 196 -23.55 2.26 9.58
CA PHE A 196 -24.52 1.25 9.96
C PHE A 196 -25.69 1.31 9.00
N TRP A 197 -26.15 0.17 8.47
CA TRP A 197 -27.26 0.15 7.53
C TRP A 197 -28.09 -1.12 7.63
N ALA A 198 -29.35 -1.00 7.21
CA ALA A 198 -30.22 -2.11 6.93
C ALA A 198 -30.20 -2.45 5.43
N SER A 199 -30.31 -3.73 5.11
CA SER A 199 -30.41 -4.24 3.74
C SER A 199 -31.41 -5.39 3.65
N ASP A 200 -31.78 -5.73 2.42
CA ASP A 200 -32.61 -6.89 2.07
C ASP A 200 -31.94 -8.24 2.39
N VAL A 201 -30.60 -8.32 2.34
CA VAL A 201 -29.87 -9.58 2.59
C VAL A 201 -29.51 -9.79 4.07
N LEU A 202 -28.98 -8.74 4.71
CA LEU A 202 -28.60 -8.70 6.12
C LEU A 202 -29.31 -7.50 6.75
N TYR A 203 -30.18 -7.74 7.74
CA TYR A 203 -31.03 -6.69 8.31
C TYR A 203 -30.24 -5.65 9.11
N ALA A 204 -29.12 -6.04 9.70
CA ALA A 204 -28.24 -5.14 10.43
C ALA A 204 -26.79 -5.33 9.98
N ASN A 205 -26.16 -4.25 9.55
CA ASN A 205 -24.78 -4.25 9.10
C ASN A 205 -24.00 -3.12 9.76
N ALA A 206 -22.71 -3.36 9.92
CA ALA A 206 -21.72 -2.37 10.29
C ALA A 206 -20.58 -2.40 9.27
N GLY A 207 -20.01 -1.24 9.01
CA GLY A 207 -18.90 -1.08 8.09
C GLY A 207 -17.92 -0.02 8.60
N PHE A 208 -16.64 -0.29 8.38
CA PHE A 208 -15.56 0.65 8.63
C PHE A 208 -14.82 0.92 7.33
N LYS A 209 -14.76 2.20 6.94
CA LYS A 209 -14.05 2.68 5.75
C LYS A 209 -12.76 3.33 6.19
N MET A 210 -11.64 2.98 5.55
CA MET A 210 -10.34 3.59 5.81
C MET A 210 -9.56 3.85 4.52
N GLY A 211 -8.96 5.03 4.41
CA GLY A 211 -8.11 5.40 3.29
C GLY A 211 -7.24 6.61 3.60
N GLY A 212 -6.19 6.81 2.80
CA GLY A 212 -5.32 7.98 2.90
C GLY A 212 -6.09 9.28 2.65
N ASN A 213 -7.12 9.24 1.81
CA ASN A 213 -8.08 10.30 1.60
C ASN A 213 -9.40 9.69 1.04
N ARG A 214 -10.33 10.54 0.60
CA ARG A 214 -11.65 10.10 0.08
C ARG A 214 -11.63 9.56 -1.35
N SER A 215 -10.53 9.73 -2.08
CA SER A 215 -10.42 9.36 -3.50
C SER A 215 -10.38 7.84 -3.67
N PHE A 216 -9.79 7.12 -2.72
CA PHE A 216 -9.81 5.66 -2.65
C PHE A 216 -9.74 5.21 -1.19
N TYR A 217 -10.59 4.28 -0.79
CA TYR A 217 -10.61 3.70 0.56
C TYR A 217 -10.99 2.22 0.53
N THR A 218 -10.50 1.49 1.53
CA THR A 218 -10.86 0.09 1.81
C THR A 218 -12.04 0.06 2.77
N ILE A 219 -12.91 -0.93 2.61
CA ILE A 219 -14.12 -1.13 3.41
C ILE A 219 -14.03 -2.50 4.07
N PHE A 220 -14.22 -2.53 5.38
CA PHE A 220 -14.43 -3.75 6.17
C PHE A 220 -15.87 -3.75 6.63
N THR A 221 -16.57 -4.87 6.48
CA THR A 221 -17.98 -4.93 6.85
C THR A 221 -18.33 -6.27 7.45
N ALA A 222 -19.30 -6.24 8.36
CA ALA A 222 -19.95 -7.44 8.87
C ALA A 222 -21.44 -7.13 9.04
N GLY A 223 -22.27 -8.16 8.93
CA GLY A 223 -23.70 -8.02 9.14
C GLY A 223 -24.35 -9.33 9.51
N ALA A 224 -25.57 -9.21 10.03
CA ALA A 224 -26.36 -10.36 10.46
C ALA A 224 -27.85 -10.13 10.21
N THR A 225 -28.57 -11.24 10.12
CA THR A 225 -30.02 -11.28 10.12
C THR A 225 -30.51 -12.49 10.90
N TRP A 226 -31.70 -12.36 11.50
CA TRP A 226 -32.42 -13.41 12.20
C TRP A 226 -33.80 -13.54 11.56
N PRO A 227 -33.92 -14.29 10.45
CA PRO A 227 -35.20 -14.44 9.77
C PRO A 227 -36.25 -15.19 10.61
N ASP A 228 -35.81 -16.07 11.51
CA ASP A 228 -36.64 -16.79 12.48
C ASP A 228 -35.85 -17.01 13.78
N SER A 229 -36.57 -17.28 14.88
CA SER A 229 -36.08 -17.54 16.24
C SER A 229 -34.97 -18.59 16.35
N LYS A 230 -34.83 -19.49 15.36
CA LYS A 230 -33.88 -20.61 15.38
C LYS A 230 -32.72 -20.50 14.39
N THR A 231 -32.74 -19.52 13.48
CA THR A 231 -31.73 -19.44 12.41
C THR A 231 -31.13 -18.05 12.33
N ALA A 232 -29.85 -17.94 12.69
CA ALA A 232 -29.04 -16.75 12.43
C ALA A 232 -28.26 -16.93 11.12
N ARG A 233 -28.17 -15.85 10.35
CA ARG A 233 -27.27 -15.71 9.21
C ARG A 233 -26.37 -14.53 9.48
N TRP A 234 -25.10 -14.67 9.14
CA TRP A 234 -24.12 -13.61 9.30
C TRP A 234 -23.11 -13.65 8.18
N GLY A 235 -22.46 -12.53 7.94
CA GLY A 235 -21.41 -12.45 6.93
C GLY A 235 -20.43 -11.36 7.25
N TYR A 236 -19.28 -11.44 6.58
CA TYR A 236 -18.26 -10.41 6.60
C TYR A 236 -17.80 -10.16 5.18
N GLY A 237 -17.33 -8.95 4.91
CA GLY A 237 -16.93 -8.55 3.59
C GLY A 237 -15.77 -7.57 3.58
N LEU A 238 -15.13 -7.54 2.43
CA LEU A 238 -14.09 -6.59 2.08
C LEU A 238 -14.49 -5.88 0.80
N GLY A 239 -14.16 -4.60 0.73
CA GLY A 239 -14.48 -3.79 -0.43
C GLY A 239 -13.57 -2.61 -0.58
N PHE A 240 -13.83 -1.85 -1.64
CA PHE A 240 -13.17 -0.59 -1.89
C PHE A 240 -14.18 0.41 -2.45
N GLY A 241 -13.87 1.69 -2.34
CA GLY A 241 -14.73 2.72 -2.87
C GLY A 241 -14.03 4.05 -3.08
N THR A 242 -14.77 4.95 -3.71
CA THR A 242 -14.39 6.35 -3.93
C THR A 242 -15.56 7.23 -3.52
N ASN A 243 -15.27 8.39 -2.95
CA ASN A 243 -16.29 9.35 -2.53
C ASN A 243 -16.03 10.73 -3.15
N ARG A 244 -17.05 11.26 -3.81
CA ARG A 244 -17.01 12.55 -4.50
C ARG A 244 -18.07 13.49 -3.91
N PRO A 245 -17.73 14.75 -3.62
CA PRO A 245 -18.73 15.76 -3.32
C PRO A 245 -19.71 15.92 -4.48
N LEU A 246 -21.01 15.95 -4.16
CA LEU A 246 -22.08 16.22 -5.11
C LEU A 246 -22.71 17.58 -4.75
N GLY A 247 -22.24 18.62 -5.43
CA GLY A 247 -22.57 20.00 -5.09
C GLY A 247 -21.94 20.46 -3.76
N LYS A 248 -22.62 21.36 -3.05
CA LYS A 248 -22.07 22.00 -1.84
C LYS A 248 -22.29 21.22 -0.54
N LYS A 249 -23.29 20.32 -0.50
CA LYS A 249 -23.74 19.68 0.74
C LYS A 249 -23.68 18.16 0.69
N ASN A 250 -24.02 17.55 -0.43
CA ASN A 250 -24.20 16.11 -0.54
C ASN A 250 -22.93 15.44 -1.03
N GLN A 251 -22.85 14.12 -0.88
CA GLN A 251 -21.74 13.33 -1.39
C GLN A 251 -22.27 12.06 -2.07
N LEU A 252 -21.51 11.55 -3.02
CA LEU A 252 -21.77 10.31 -3.71
C LEU A 252 -20.57 9.38 -3.52
N SER A 253 -20.82 8.22 -2.93
CA SER A 253 -19.86 7.13 -2.86
C SER A 253 -20.19 6.07 -3.90
N LEU A 254 -19.18 5.57 -4.61
CA LEU A 254 -19.27 4.37 -5.43
C LEU A 254 -18.40 3.29 -4.78
N GLU A 255 -19.00 2.14 -4.46
CA GLU A 255 -18.32 1.10 -3.69
C GLU A 255 -18.58 -0.28 -4.30
N GLY A 256 -17.55 -1.12 -4.30
CA GLY A 256 -17.66 -2.55 -4.59
C GLY A 256 -17.31 -3.33 -3.33
N ILE A 257 -18.19 -4.24 -2.90
CA ILE A 257 -18.00 -5.05 -1.70
C ILE A 257 -18.24 -6.52 -2.03
N SER A 258 -17.38 -7.40 -1.56
CA SER A 258 -17.59 -8.85 -1.60
C SER A 258 -17.77 -9.38 -0.18
N TYR A 259 -18.88 -10.06 0.05
CA TYR A 259 -19.22 -10.72 1.32
C TYR A 259 -19.05 -12.22 1.19
N HIS A 260 -18.54 -12.84 2.24
CA HIS A 260 -18.76 -14.25 2.54
C HIS A 260 -19.93 -14.37 3.51
N ILE A 261 -20.95 -15.15 3.16
CA ILE A 261 -22.18 -15.31 3.93
C ILE A 261 -22.26 -16.72 4.52
N ASN A 262 -22.47 -16.81 5.83
CA ASN A 262 -22.63 -18.07 6.55
C ASN A 262 -24.08 -18.28 7.01
N GLU A 263 -24.53 -19.52 6.87
CA GLU A 263 -25.87 -19.98 7.20
C GLU A 263 -25.77 -21.30 7.97
N ARG A 264 -26.56 -21.46 9.06
CA ARG A 264 -26.82 -22.72 9.82
C ARG A 264 -25.60 -23.66 10.08
N LYS A 265 -25.27 -23.92 11.37
CA LYS A 265 -24.24 -24.90 11.85
C LYS A 265 -23.15 -25.25 10.82
N ALA A 266 -22.21 -24.30 10.71
CA ALA A 266 -21.29 -24.05 9.61
C ALA A 266 -20.33 -25.20 9.23
N SER A 267 -20.31 -25.52 7.95
CA SER A 267 -19.06 -25.87 7.26
C SER A 267 -18.52 -24.61 6.58
N TRP A 268 -17.25 -24.29 6.79
CA TRP A 268 -16.54 -23.17 6.14
C TRP A 268 -16.23 -23.44 4.65
N GLN A 269 -16.64 -24.59 4.15
CA GLN A 269 -16.18 -25.13 2.87
C GLN A 269 -17.08 -24.76 1.70
N ASP A 270 -18.35 -24.41 1.98
CA ASP A 270 -19.30 -24.13 0.92
C ASP A 270 -19.21 -22.68 0.45
N LEU A 271 -19.07 -22.51 -0.86
CA LEU A 271 -19.03 -21.21 -1.50
C LEU A 271 -20.39 -20.51 -1.33
N ASN A 272 -20.40 -19.38 -0.63
CA ASN A 272 -21.57 -18.50 -0.56
C ASN A 272 -21.11 -17.04 -0.52
N GLN A 273 -20.94 -16.47 -1.71
CA GLN A 273 -20.42 -15.12 -1.89
C GLN A 273 -21.50 -14.18 -2.41
N LEU A 274 -21.59 -13.00 -1.82
CA LEU A 274 -22.44 -11.91 -2.29
C LEU A 274 -21.56 -10.73 -2.67
N ASN A 275 -21.56 -10.36 -3.94
CA ASN A 275 -20.88 -9.17 -4.44
C ASN A 275 -21.91 -8.05 -4.62
N GLN A 276 -21.60 -6.87 -4.10
CA GLN A 276 -22.45 -5.69 -4.17
C GLN A 276 -21.73 -4.55 -4.85
N LEU A 277 -22.36 -3.95 -5.86
CA LEU A 277 -22.04 -2.60 -6.32
C LEU A 277 -22.99 -1.63 -5.62
N ARG A 278 -22.46 -0.58 -4.98
CA ARG A 278 -23.21 0.39 -4.19
C ARG A 278 -23.02 1.79 -4.73
N ALA A 279 -24.12 2.53 -4.86
CA ALA A 279 -24.09 3.97 -5.15
C ALA A 279 -24.70 4.72 -3.96
N SER A 280 -23.89 5.11 -2.98
CA SER A 280 -24.38 5.69 -1.73
C SER A 280 -24.54 7.20 -1.85
N PHE A 281 -25.78 7.68 -1.83
CA PHE A 281 -26.08 9.10 -1.67
C PHE A 281 -26.05 9.47 -0.19
N ILE A 282 -25.16 10.39 0.16
CA ILE A 282 -24.87 10.78 1.54
C ILE A 282 -25.41 12.18 1.77
N PHE A 283 -26.32 12.30 2.73
CA PHE A 283 -26.98 13.55 3.13
C PHE A 283 -26.51 13.93 4.53
N PRO A 284 -25.52 14.84 4.66
CA PRO A 284 -25.08 15.32 5.97
C PRO A 284 -26.22 16.04 6.70
N LEU A 285 -26.48 15.65 7.94
CA LEU A 285 -27.56 16.20 8.75
C LEU A 285 -27.04 17.29 9.69
N ARG A 286 -26.27 16.87 10.70
CA ARG A 286 -25.66 17.75 11.70
C ARG A 286 -24.36 17.14 12.19
N ASN A 287 -23.34 17.97 12.40
CA ASN A 287 -22.01 17.56 12.84
C ASN A 287 -21.41 16.49 11.91
N ARG A 288 -21.01 15.34 12.47
CA ARG A 288 -20.40 14.22 11.74
C ARG A 288 -21.43 13.18 11.27
N LEU A 289 -22.71 13.35 11.58
CA LEU A 289 -23.77 12.40 11.22
C LEU A 289 -24.34 12.69 9.83
N ALA A 290 -24.44 11.66 9.00
CA ALA A 290 -25.12 11.70 7.71
C ALA A 290 -26.09 10.53 7.54
N LEU A 291 -27.19 10.77 6.84
CA LEU A 291 -28.08 9.72 6.34
C LEU A 291 -27.54 9.18 5.01
N THR A 292 -27.62 7.87 4.79
CA THR A 292 -27.23 7.24 3.53
C THR A 292 -28.42 6.52 2.90
N VAL A 293 -28.62 6.75 1.60
CA VAL A 293 -29.57 6.01 0.76
C VAL A 293 -28.76 5.41 -0.38
N THR A 294 -28.75 4.10 -0.48
CA THR A 294 -27.77 3.39 -1.30
C THR A 294 -28.44 2.34 -2.15
N PRO A 295 -28.83 2.67 -3.39
CA PRO A 295 -29.14 1.66 -4.40
C PRO A 295 -27.97 0.69 -4.55
N THR A 296 -28.30 -0.60 -4.62
CA THR A 296 -27.31 -1.67 -4.77
C THR A 296 -27.64 -2.54 -5.98
N PHE A 297 -26.60 -3.12 -6.56
CA PHE A 297 -26.74 -4.22 -7.49
C PHE A 297 -25.98 -5.42 -6.94
N ASN A 298 -26.74 -6.48 -6.67
CA ASN A 298 -26.27 -7.67 -5.98
C ASN A 298 -26.00 -8.79 -6.99
N VAL A 299 -24.90 -9.50 -6.79
CA VAL A 299 -24.52 -10.71 -7.53
C VAL A 299 -24.10 -11.78 -6.53
N GLN A 300 -24.96 -12.77 -6.32
CA GLN A 300 -24.70 -13.89 -5.44
C GLN A 300 -24.25 -15.11 -6.20
N VAL A 301 -23.18 -15.74 -5.72
CA VAL A 301 -22.67 -17.03 -6.19
C VAL A 301 -22.70 -17.99 -5.01
N SER A 302 -23.56 -19.00 -5.07
CA SER A 302 -23.76 -19.92 -3.95
C SER A 302 -23.76 -21.37 -4.41
N GLN A 303 -23.15 -22.23 -3.61
CA GLN A 303 -23.16 -23.69 -3.73
C GLN A 303 -23.85 -24.36 -2.53
N LEU A 304 -24.37 -23.57 -1.58
CA LEU A 304 -25.09 -24.10 -0.44
C LEU A 304 -26.29 -24.92 -0.89
N ARG A 305 -26.56 -26.02 -0.20
CA ARG A 305 -27.76 -26.83 -0.41
C ARG A 305 -28.76 -26.53 0.68
N THR A 306 -29.95 -26.12 0.28
CA THR A 306 -31.10 -25.93 1.16
C THR A 306 -31.68 -27.27 1.60
N ALA A 307 -32.51 -27.26 2.64
CA ALA A 307 -33.04 -28.48 3.28
C ALA A 307 -33.98 -29.31 2.36
N ASP A 308 -34.51 -28.69 1.32
CA ASP A 308 -35.33 -29.26 0.25
C ASP A 308 -34.49 -29.82 -0.92
N GLY A 309 -33.16 -29.70 -0.87
CA GLY A 309 -32.24 -30.15 -1.91
C GLY A 309 -32.02 -29.15 -3.06
N SER A 310 -32.63 -27.96 -3.01
CA SER A 310 -32.33 -26.89 -3.96
C SER A 310 -30.93 -26.31 -3.69
N VAL A 311 -30.35 -25.67 -4.70
CA VAL A 311 -29.00 -25.08 -4.62
C VAL A 311 -29.14 -23.57 -4.50
N GLY A 312 -28.49 -22.99 -3.50
CA GLY A 312 -28.38 -21.56 -3.22
C GLY A 312 -29.38 -21.03 -2.21
N ALA A 313 -29.11 -19.82 -1.73
CA ALA A 313 -29.94 -19.08 -0.80
C ALA A 313 -31.25 -18.58 -1.45
N GLU A 314 -32.40 -18.84 -0.83
CA GLU A 314 -33.74 -18.41 -1.30
C GLU A 314 -34.32 -17.30 -0.44
N TRP A 315 -33.73 -16.11 -0.48
CA TRP A 315 -34.12 -15.03 0.45
C TRP A 315 -34.59 -13.76 -0.23
N VAL A 316 -34.49 -13.71 -1.56
CA VAL A 316 -34.96 -12.58 -2.34
C VAL A 316 -35.89 -13.15 -3.42
N ASP A 317 -37.17 -12.82 -3.30
CA ASP A 317 -38.18 -13.29 -4.25
C ASP A 317 -38.04 -12.60 -5.61
N TRP A 318 -37.49 -11.37 -5.62
CA TRP A 318 -37.29 -10.56 -6.81
C TRP A 318 -35.87 -10.69 -7.38
N HIS A 319 -35.75 -11.01 -8.67
CA HIS A 319 -34.46 -11.12 -9.36
C HIS A 319 -34.57 -10.73 -10.84
N VAL A 320 -33.46 -10.21 -11.38
CA VAL A 320 -33.32 -9.94 -12.82
C VAL A 320 -32.62 -11.08 -13.55
N TYR A 321 -31.87 -11.91 -12.82
CA TYR A 321 -31.21 -13.09 -13.34
C TYR A 321 -31.10 -14.17 -12.27
N ASN A 322 -31.42 -15.41 -12.62
CA ASN A 322 -31.27 -16.56 -11.74
C ASN A 322 -31.00 -17.81 -12.59
N LYS A 323 -29.83 -18.42 -12.41
CA LYS A 323 -29.44 -19.63 -13.15
C LYS A 323 -28.65 -20.58 -12.27
N VAL A 324 -28.98 -21.86 -12.36
CA VAL A 324 -28.22 -22.95 -11.75
C VAL A 324 -27.33 -23.60 -12.81
N PHE A 325 -26.04 -23.66 -12.54
CA PHE A 325 -25.03 -24.29 -13.39
C PHE A 325 -24.64 -25.65 -12.80
N ASN A 326 -24.62 -26.68 -13.66
CA ASN A 326 -24.19 -28.04 -13.35
C ASN A 326 -24.85 -28.66 -12.10
N ASN A 327 -26.06 -28.24 -11.75
CA ASN A 327 -26.77 -28.61 -10.52
C ASN A 327 -25.93 -28.44 -9.23
N ARG A 328 -24.97 -27.50 -9.24
CA ARG A 328 -24.02 -27.27 -8.16
C ARG A 328 -23.85 -25.82 -7.76
N THR A 329 -24.01 -24.87 -8.68
CA THR A 329 -23.77 -23.45 -8.40
C THR A 329 -24.93 -22.61 -8.90
N ARG A 330 -25.53 -21.81 -8.01
CA ARG A 330 -26.55 -20.83 -8.36
C ARG A 330 -25.92 -19.45 -8.45
N LEU A 331 -26.18 -18.79 -9.57
CA LEU A 331 -25.87 -17.37 -9.79
C LEU A 331 -27.18 -16.60 -9.80
N MET A 332 -27.30 -15.62 -8.90
CA MET A 332 -28.48 -14.78 -8.79
C MET A 332 -28.10 -13.31 -8.77
N MET A 333 -28.87 -12.48 -9.47
CA MET A 333 -28.63 -11.05 -9.57
C MET A 333 -29.93 -10.27 -9.37
N TRP A 334 -29.87 -9.18 -8.61
CA TRP A 334 -31.02 -8.34 -8.32
C TRP A 334 -30.62 -6.92 -7.92
N PRO A 335 -31.45 -5.92 -8.21
CA PRO A 335 -31.33 -4.60 -7.60
C PRO A 335 -31.79 -4.64 -6.14
N GLY A 336 -31.12 -3.90 -5.28
CA GLY A 336 -31.47 -3.75 -3.86
C GLY A 336 -31.38 -2.30 -3.39
N LEU A 337 -31.68 -2.09 -2.12
CA LEU A 337 -31.60 -0.78 -1.48
C LEU A 337 -31.12 -0.94 -0.04
N ASN A 338 -30.08 -0.18 0.32
CA ASN A 338 -29.63 -0.05 1.69
C ASN A 338 -29.96 1.36 2.20
N VAL A 339 -30.41 1.44 3.44
CA VAL A 339 -30.63 2.71 4.15
C VAL A 339 -29.85 2.67 5.45
N GLY A 340 -29.11 3.73 5.73
CA GLY A 340 -28.20 3.74 6.86
C GLY A 340 -27.82 5.12 7.35
N ILE A 341 -26.90 5.11 8.31
CA ILE A 341 -26.29 6.29 8.90
C ILE A 341 -24.77 6.15 8.86
N GLN A 342 -24.08 7.27 8.69
CA GLN A 342 -22.62 7.33 8.62
C GLN A 342 -22.07 8.41 9.56
N PHE A 343 -20.92 8.11 10.17
CA PHE A 343 -20.16 8.98 11.08
C PHE A 343 -18.71 9.15 10.58
#